data_AF-A0A660Y512-F1
#
_entry.id   AF-A0A660Y512-F1
#
_cell.length_a   1.000
_cell.length_b   1.000
_cell.length_c   1.000
_cell.angle_alpha   90.00
_cell.angle_beta   90.00
_cell.angle_gamma   90.00
#
_symmetry.space_group_name_H-M   'P 1'
#
loop_
_entity.id
_entity.type
_entity.pdbx_description
1 polymer ?
#
loop_
_entity_poly.entity_id
_entity_poly.type
_entity_poly.pdbx_seq_one_letter_code
_entity_poly.pdbx_strand_id
1 'polypeptide(L)'
;MFRAQDHVPVKLYATDCEGPVSKNDNAYELCERFLPEGAAFFERVSRYDDYLADVVRKPGYKPGDTLRLILPFLRAYGVSDGDAEEFSEATLLLMPGAKEALGFLKARMPVYMISTSYRPYVRALCRALDLPEDRTYSTEVAFDRYEVRGEERRLLGELLEEIVGMPLIQLPPEAKAPNDLDPESREVALRMDEIFWKVLPGTSCWRMAEDVRPVGGEEKARALEEALTREGVRPEHALYVGDSITDMEAFRWLRSRGGL
;
A
#
# COMPACT_ATOMS: atom_id res chain seq x y z
N MET A 1 21.20 42.30 -5.78
CA MET A 1 19.73 42.34 -5.89
C MET A 1 19.27 40.89 -6.05
N PHE A 2 19.05 40.19 -4.94
CA PHE A 2 18.48 38.84 -4.99
C PHE A 2 17.04 38.98 -5.44
N ARG A 3 16.69 38.43 -6.61
CA ARG A 3 15.29 38.27 -6.99
C ARG A 3 14.64 37.44 -5.89
N ALA A 4 13.58 37.96 -5.27
CA ALA A 4 12.65 37.11 -4.53
C ALA A 4 12.30 35.95 -5.47
N GLN A 5 12.50 34.71 -5.05
CA GLN A 5 11.90 33.59 -5.76
C GLN A 5 10.41 33.89 -5.80
N ASP A 6 9.84 34.02 -7.00
CA ASP A 6 8.40 34.12 -7.16
C ASP A 6 7.81 32.85 -6.54
N HIS A 7 7.35 32.93 -5.30
CA HIS A 7 6.77 31.79 -4.60
C HIS A 7 5.48 31.43 -5.32
N VAL A 8 5.50 30.32 -6.06
CA VAL A 8 4.30 29.77 -6.70
C VAL A 8 3.36 29.35 -5.56
N PRO A 9 2.16 29.94 -5.45
CA PRO A 9 1.28 29.67 -4.33
C PRO A 9 0.74 28.24 -4.42
N VAL A 10 0.81 27.49 -3.33
CA VAL A 10 0.17 26.18 -3.21
C VAL A 10 -1.34 26.37 -3.12
N LYS A 11 -2.08 25.67 -3.97
CA LYS A 11 -3.54 25.68 -4.09
C LYS A 11 -4.16 24.31 -3.89
N LEU A 12 -3.37 23.25 -3.81
CA LEU A 12 -3.81 21.89 -3.48
C LEU A 12 -2.72 21.21 -2.66
N TYR A 13 -3.13 20.53 -1.60
CA TYR A 13 -2.26 19.66 -0.82
C TYR A 13 -2.73 18.22 -0.97
N ALA A 14 -1.82 17.31 -1.28
CA ALA A 14 -2.06 15.89 -1.28
C ALA A 14 -1.02 15.22 -0.37
N THR A 15 -1.42 14.13 0.29
CA THR A 15 -0.52 13.39 1.17
C THR A 15 -0.78 11.90 1.06
N ASP A 16 0.28 11.11 1.23
CA ASP A 16 0.14 9.74 1.69
C ASP A 16 -0.44 9.71 3.11
N CYS A 17 -0.90 8.53 3.49
CA CYS A 17 -1.53 8.24 4.75
C CYS A 17 -0.51 7.76 5.80
N GLU A 18 0.05 6.56 5.60
CA GLU A 18 1.01 5.94 6.52
C GLU A 18 2.34 6.67 6.39
N GLY A 19 2.96 7.05 7.50
CA GLY A 19 4.15 7.89 7.54
C GLY A 19 3.84 9.37 7.78
N PRO A 20 3.27 10.13 6.82
CA PRO A 20 2.96 11.54 7.01
C PRO A 20 1.79 11.83 7.97
N VAL A 21 0.75 10.98 7.99
CA VAL A 21 -0.50 11.23 8.73
C VAL A 21 -0.70 10.23 9.86
N SER A 22 -0.41 8.95 9.63
CA SER A 22 -0.52 7.90 10.63
C SER A 22 0.81 7.18 10.89
N LYS A 23 0.95 6.62 12.10
CA LYS A 23 2.04 5.74 12.51
C LYS A 23 1.81 4.27 12.17
N ASN A 24 0.56 3.87 11.90
CA ASN A 24 0.26 2.47 11.65
C ASN A 24 0.85 2.01 10.31
N ASP A 25 1.13 0.72 10.22
CA ASP A 25 1.20 -0.02 8.96
C ASP A 25 -0.01 -0.96 8.95
N ASN A 26 -1.09 -0.55 8.29
CA ASN A 26 -2.37 -1.25 8.44
C ASN A 26 -2.32 -2.67 7.86
N ALA A 27 -1.57 -2.89 6.78
CA ALA A 27 -1.48 -4.20 6.16
C ALA A 27 -0.68 -5.17 7.04
N TYR A 28 0.43 -4.70 7.62
CA TYR A 28 1.19 -5.45 8.63
C TYR A 28 0.34 -5.77 9.86
N GLU A 29 -0.31 -4.76 10.42
CA GLU A 29 -1.11 -4.89 11.66
C GLU A 29 -2.30 -5.83 11.48
N LEU A 30 -2.96 -5.82 10.31
CA LEU A 30 -4.01 -6.79 9.98
C LEU A 30 -3.46 -8.22 9.95
N CYS A 31 -2.31 -8.43 9.31
CA CYS A 31 -1.67 -9.75 9.31
C CYS A 31 -1.33 -10.18 10.74
N GLU A 32 -0.63 -9.35 11.52
CA GLU A 32 -0.27 -9.65 12.91
C GLU A 32 -1.49 -9.98 13.77
N ARG A 33 -2.60 -9.26 13.58
CA ARG A 33 -3.81 -9.45 14.37
C ARG A 33 -4.55 -10.75 14.03
N PHE A 34 -4.63 -11.12 12.75
CA PHE A 34 -5.57 -12.13 12.28
C PHE A 34 -4.91 -13.42 11.80
N LEU A 35 -3.60 -13.43 11.57
CA LEU A 35 -2.86 -14.60 11.10
C LEU A 35 -1.95 -15.16 12.20
N PRO A 36 -1.77 -16.50 12.29
CA PRO A 36 -0.70 -17.10 13.07
C PRO A 36 0.64 -16.57 12.60
N GLU A 37 1.49 -16.09 13.51
CA GLU A 37 2.80 -15.51 13.18
C GLU A 37 2.70 -14.43 12.08
N GLY A 38 1.60 -13.67 12.06
CA GLY A 38 1.25 -12.77 10.97
C GLY A 38 2.29 -11.68 10.68
N ALA A 39 2.98 -11.18 11.70
CA ALA A 39 4.10 -10.26 11.54
C ALA A 39 5.24 -10.87 10.70
N ALA A 40 5.61 -12.12 11.02
CA ALA A 40 6.66 -12.86 10.32
C ALA A 40 6.24 -13.23 8.89
N PHE A 41 4.97 -13.59 8.71
CA PHE A 41 4.37 -13.81 7.39
C PHE A 41 4.44 -12.54 6.52
N PHE A 42 3.94 -11.42 7.04
CA PHE A 42 3.92 -10.15 6.30
C PHE A 42 5.32 -9.71 5.90
N GLU A 43 6.29 -9.80 6.80
CA GLU A 43 7.68 -9.40 6.52
C GLU A 43 8.25 -10.15 5.30
N ARG A 44 7.95 -11.45 5.17
CA ARG A 44 8.44 -12.28 4.06
C ARG A 44 7.73 -11.98 2.76
N VAL A 45 6.40 -11.79 2.79
CA VAL A 45 5.64 -11.41 1.60
C VAL A 45 6.05 -10.01 1.14
N SER A 46 6.22 -9.06 2.06
CA SER A 46 6.69 -7.70 1.74
C SER A 46 8.11 -7.70 1.20
N ARG A 47 9.02 -8.50 1.75
CA ARG A 47 10.37 -8.62 1.20
C ARG A 47 10.37 -9.25 -0.19
N TYR A 48 9.46 -10.17 -0.44
CA TYR A 48 9.25 -10.75 -1.76
C TYR A 48 8.62 -9.75 -2.76
N ASP A 49 7.72 -8.87 -2.30
CA ASP A 49 7.22 -7.73 -3.10
C ASP A 49 8.37 -6.82 -3.56
N ASP A 50 9.26 -6.42 -2.64
CA ASP A 50 10.46 -5.62 -2.96
C ASP A 50 11.32 -6.33 -4.03
N TYR A 51 11.54 -7.63 -3.87
CA TYR A 51 12.29 -8.44 -4.84
C TYR A 51 11.64 -8.41 -6.22
N LEU A 52 10.32 -8.60 -6.30
CA LEU A 52 9.59 -8.60 -7.56
C LEU A 52 9.58 -7.22 -8.23
N ALA A 53 9.45 -6.16 -7.44
CA ALA A 53 9.37 -4.79 -7.93
C ALA A 53 10.73 -4.24 -8.38
N ASP A 54 11.76 -4.36 -7.55
CA ASP A 54 13.03 -3.65 -7.75
C ASP A 54 14.09 -4.49 -8.48
N VAL A 55 14.14 -5.80 -8.19
CA VAL A 55 15.15 -6.71 -8.74
C VAL A 55 14.66 -7.41 -10.01
N VAL A 56 13.49 -8.06 -9.95
CA VAL A 56 12.92 -8.76 -11.11
C VAL A 56 12.29 -7.77 -12.09
N ARG A 57 11.68 -6.70 -11.56
CA ARG A 57 10.82 -5.77 -12.32
C ARG A 57 9.76 -6.52 -13.10
N LYS A 58 9.06 -7.40 -12.38
CA LYS A 58 8.09 -8.33 -12.98
C LYS A 58 7.05 -7.53 -13.79
N PRO A 59 6.82 -7.85 -15.08
CA PRO A 59 5.87 -7.12 -15.90
C PRO A 59 4.47 -7.13 -15.30
N GLY A 60 3.84 -5.94 -15.19
CA GLY A 60 2.52 -5.78 -14.60
C GLY A 60 2.47 -5.87 -13.07
N TYR A 61 3.63 -5.93 -12.41
CA TYR A 61 3.77 -5.88 -10.96
C TYR A 61 4.29 -4.50 -10.52
N LYS A 62 3.94 -4.06 -9.31
CA LYS A 62 4.36 -2.75 -8.80
C LYS A 62 4.56 -2.77 -7.27
N PRO A 63 5.34 -1.83 -6.71
CA PRO A 63 5.47 -1.69 -5.26
C PRO A 63 4.12 -1.51 -4.56
N GLY A 64 3.94 -2.20 -3.44
CA GLY A 64 2.69 -2.21 -2.67
C GLY A 64 1.71 -3.31 -3.10
N ASP A 65 2.10 -4.16 -4.06
CA ASP A 65 1.32 -5.36 -4.41
C ASP A 65 1.34 -6.41 -3.28
N THR A 66 2.19 -6.26 -2.25
CA THR A 66 2.09 -6.98 -0.97
C THR A 66 0.65 -7.08 -0.49
N LEU A 67 -0.11 -5.97 -0.56
CA LEU A 67 -1.49 -5.91 -0.10
C LEU A 67 -2.36 -6.93 -0.83
N ARG A 68 -2.30 -7.02 -2.15
CA ARG A 68 -3.11 -8.01 -2.87
C ARG A 68 -2.64 -9.46 -2.64
N LEU A 69 -1.36 -9.67 -2.36
CA LEU A 69 -0.80 -11.01 -2.10
C LEU A 69 -1.24 -11.60 -0.75
N ILE A 70 -1.43 -10.77 0.28
CA ILE A 70 -1.83 -11.22 1.62
C ILE A 70 -3.33 -11.50 1.76
N LEU A 71 -4.16 -10.95 0.87
CA LEU A 71 -5.61 -11.02 0.94
C LEU A 71 -6.19 -12.45 1.04
N PRO A 72 -5.76 -13.43 0.23
CA PRO A 72 -6.26 -14.80 0.33
C PRO A 72 -6.06 -15.40 1.73
N PHE A 73 -4.93 -15.10 2.36
CA PHE A 73 -4.59 -15.59 3.70
C PHE A 73 -5.48 -14.96 4.76
N LEU A 74 -5.62 -13.62 4.76
CA LEU A 74 -6.54 -12.92 5.67
C LEU A 74 -7.97 -13.49 5.57
N ARG A 75 -8.45 -13.70 4.34
CA ARG A 75 -9.80 -14.23 4.12
C ARG A 75 -9.93 -15.70 4.54
N ALA A 76 -8.88 -16.52 4.37
CA ALA A 76 -8.87 -17.90 4.84
C ALA A 76 -8.99 -18.02 6.37
N TYR A 77 -8.47 -17.04 7.10
CA TYR A 77 -8.60 -16.91 8.55
C TYR A 77 -9.88 -16.18 9.00
N GLY A 78 -10.76 -15.85 8.05
CA GLY A 78 -12.11 -15.38 8.34
C GLY A 78 -12.28 -13.88 8.41
N VAL A 79 -11.24 -13.08 8.11
CA VAL A 79 -11.35 -11.62 8.06
C VAL A 79 -12.50 -11.21 7.14
N SER A 80 -13.40 -10.39 7.66
CA SER A 80 -14.53 -9.77 6.98
C SER A 80 -14.29 -8.29 6.73
N ASP A 81 -15.19 -7.65 5.98
CA ASP A 81 -15.14 -6.19 5.80
C ASP A 81 -15.37 -5.47 7.14
N GLY A 82 -16.25 -6.02 7.98
CA GLY A 82 -16.53 -5.50 9.33
C GLY A 82 -15.32 -5.60 10.26
N ASP A 83 -14.58 -6.72 10.25
CA ASP A 83 -13.38 -6.89 11.06
C ASP A 83 -12.29 -5.87 10.70
N ALA A 84 -12.09 -5.63 9.39
CA ALA A 84 -11.11 -4.67 8.90
C ALA A 84 -11.48 -3.22 9.27
N GLU A 85 -12.77 -2.86 9.20
CA GLU A 85 -13.26 -1.55 9.62
C GLU A 85 -13.12 -1.35 11.14
N GLU A 86 -13.59 -2.30 11.95
CA GLU A 86 -13.53 -2.23 13.42
C GLU A 86 -12.08 -2.18 13.92
N PHE A 87 -11.20 -3.03 13.38
CA PHE A 87 -9.79 -3.03 13.73
C PHE A 87 -9.14 -1.69 13.41
N SER A 88 -9.38 -1.16 12.21
CA SER A 88 -8.83 0.13 11.77
C SER A 88 -9.24 1.30 12.67
N GLU A 89 -10.49 1.33 13.13
CA GLU A 89 -10.94 2.35 14.07
C GLU A 89 -10.31 2.21 15.46
N ALA A 90 -10.19 0.97 15.94
CA ALA A 90 -9.73 0.67 17.29
C ALA A 90 -8.22 0.91 17.47
N THR A 91 -7.41 0.72 16.42
CA THR A 91 -5.93 0.82 16.50
C THR A 91 -5.36 2.09 15.91
N LEU A 92 -6.20 3.03 15.45
CA LEU A 92 -5.74 4.21 14.74
C LEU A 92 -4.80 5.09 15.59
N LEU A 93 -3.57 5.27 15.12
CA LEU A 93 -2.54 6.12 15.73
C LEU A 93 -2.11 7.22 14.76
N LEU A 94 -2.46 8.46 15.06
CA LEU A 94 -2.06 9.62 14.27
C LEU A 94 -0.61 10.04 14.57
N MET A 95 0.04 10.61 13.56
CA MET A 95 1.28 11.35 13.76
C MET A 95 1.03 12.60 14.61
N PRO A 96 1.97 12.97 15.50
CA PRO A 96 1.84 14.19 16.30
C PRO A 96 1.66 15.41 15.41
N GLY A 97 0.62 16.22 15.66
CA GLY A 97 0.33 17.41 14.88
C GLY A 97 -0.40 17.18 13.56
N ALA A 98 -0.64 15.93 13.15
CA ALA A 98 -1.29 15.64 11.86
C ALA A 98 -2.70 16.23 11.77
N LYS A 99 -3.48 16.12 12.85
CA LYS A 99 -4.84 16.65 12.91
C LYS A 99 -4.86 18.18 12.81
N GLU A 100 -3.96 18.84 13.53
CA GLU A 100 -3.80 20.29 13.53
C GLU A 100 -3.32 20.80 12.17
N ALA A 101 -2.31 20.14 11.57
CA ALA A 101 -1.77 20.49 10.27
C ALA A 101 -2.80 20.33 9.16
N LEU A 102 -3.49 19.18 9.09
CA LEU A 102 -4.54 18.95 8.10
C LEU A 102 -5.73 19.87 8.33
N GLY A 103 -6.10 20.15 9.58
CA GLY A 103 -7.12 21.16 9.91
C GLY A 103 -6.76 22.55 9.39
N PHE A 104 -5.51 22.97 9.57
CA PHE A 104 -5.00 24.24 9.05
C PHE A 104 -5.04 24.30 7.51
N LEU A 105 -4.65 23.23 6.84
CA LEU A 105 -4.61 23.13 5.38
C LEU A 105 -6.01 23.09 4.77
N LYS A 106 -6.92 22.27 5.31
CA LYS A 106 -8.33 22.15 4.87
C LYS A 106 -9.06 23.49 4.87
N ALA A 107 -8.74 24.38 5.82
CA ALA A 107 -9.33 25.71 5.89
C ALA A 107 -8.85 26.68 4.79
N ARG A 108 -7.85 26.29 3.98
CA ARG A 108 -7.16 27.16 3.02
C ARG A 108 -7.14 26.61 1.60
N MET A 109 -7.13 25.29 1.44
CA MET A 109 -7.04 24.62 0.14
C MET A 109 -7.68 23.23 0.19
N PRO A 110 -8.04 22.65 -0.97
CA PRO A 110 -8.33 21.23 -1.08
C PRO A 110 -7.18 20.39 -0.54
N VAL A 111 -7.55 19.38 0.26
CA VAL A 111 -6.65 18.39 0.86
C VAL A 111 -7.11 17.02 0.37
N TYR A 112 -6.18 16.27 -0.22
CA TYR A 112 -6.41 14.90 -0.69
C TYR A 112 -5.52 13.91 0.06
N MET A 113 -6.03 12.70 0.29
CA MET A 113 -5.26 11.59 0.83
C MET A 113 -5.15 10.49 -0.24
N ILE A 114 -3.94 10.06 -0.56
CA ILE A 114 -3.66 9.07 -1.61
C ILE A 114 -2.83 7.96 -0.98
N SER A 115 -3.45 6.81 -0.70
CA SER A 115 -2.88 5.79 0.16
C SER A 115 -2.88 4.42 -0.50
N THR A 116 -1.82 3.65 -0.27
CA THR A 116 -1.80 2.23 -0.64
C THR A 116 -2.73 1.42 0.25
N SER A 117 -2.99 1.84 1.49
CA SER A 117 -3.78 1.10 2.48
C SER A 117 -5.22 0.84 2.02
N TYR A 118 -5.88 -0.14 2.66
CA TYR A 118 -7.24 -0.48 2.33
C TYR A 118 -8.24 0.62 2.72
N ARG A 119 -9.32 0.74 1.94
CA ARG A 119 -10.39 1.69 2.19
C ARG A 119 -10.96 1.71 3.63
N PRO A 120 -11.19 0.56 4.31
CA PRO A 120 -11.59 0.56 5.72
C PRO A 120 -10.71 1.43 6.62
N TYR A 121 -9.40 1.36 6.41
CA TYR A 121 -8.42 2.13 7.18
C TYR A 121 -8.46 3.62 6.85
N VAL A 122 -8.51 3.95 5.56
CA VAL A 122 -8.64 5.34 5.10
C VAL A 122 -9.95 5.98 5.56
N ARG A 123 -11.03 5.21 5.65
CA ARG A 123 -12.31 5.65 6.24
C ARG A 123 -12.20 5.99 7.72
N ALA A 124 -11.52 5.15 8.51
CA ALA A 124 -11.27 5.43 9.92
C ALA A 124 -10.49 6.74 10.10
N LEU A 125 -9.47 6.97 9.26
CA LEU A 125 -8.73 8.23 9.20
C LEU A 125 -9.59 9.42 8.81
N CYS A 126 -10.44 9.28 7.79
CA CYS A 126 -11.36 10.33 7.38
C CYS A 126 -12.24 10.78 8.54
N ARG A 127 -12.79 9.84 9.31
CA ARG A 127 -13.59 10.14 10.52
C ARG A 127 -12.76 10.85 11.59
N ALA A 128 -11.54 10.38 11.87
CA ALA A 128 -10.69 10.96 12.91
C ALA A 128 -10.20 12.39 12.59
N LEU A 129 -9.98 12.67 11.30
CA LEU A 129 -9.41 13.90 10.76
C LEU A 129 -10.46 14.87 10.19
N ASP A 130 -11.72 14.47 10.14
CA ASP A 130 -12.80 15.20 9.46
C ASP A 130 -12.47 15.48 7.99
N LEU A 131 -11.88 14.50 7.30
CA LEU A 131 -11.55 14.58 5.88
C LEU A 131 -12.72 14.00 5.05
N PRO A 132 -13.16 14.67 3.98
CA PRO A 132 -14.17 14.09 3.09
C PRO A 132 -13.67 12.82 2.40
N GLU A 133 -14.42 11.71 2.50
CA GLU A 133 -14.06 10.44 1.84
C GLU A 133 -13.91 10.60 0.31
N ASP A 134 -14.68 11.50 -0.30
CA ASP A 134 -14.59 11.78 -1.74
C ASP A 134 -13.31 12.51 -2.15
N ARG A 135 -12.44 12.86 -1.18
CA ARG A 135 -11.08 13.38 -1.41
C ARG A 135 -10.01 12.36 -1.07
N THR A 136 -10.35 11.08 -1.16
CA THR A 136 -9.42 9.98 -0.91
C THR A 136 -9.31 9.05 -2.10
N TYR A 137 -8.10 8.52 -2.29
CA TYR A 137 -7.81 7.42 -3.20
C TYR A 137 -7.11 6.35 -2.37
N SER A 138 -7.65 5.14 -2.37
CA SER A 138 -7.16 4.03 -1.55
C SER A 138 -7.44 2.69 -2.19
N THR A 139 -6.84 1.63 -1.67
CA THR A 139 -7.04 0.28 -2.20
C THR A 139 -8.44 -0.22 -1.85
N GLU A 140 -9.28 -0.38 -2.86
CA GLU A 140 -10.62 -0.94 -2.70
C GLU A 140 -10.53 -2.44 -2.45
N VAL A 141 -11.11 -2.88 -1.33
CA VAL A 141 -11.24 -4.30 -0.95
C VAL A 141 -12.66 -4.56 -0.47
N ALA A 142 -13.17 -5.74 -0.79
CA ALA A 142 -14.44 -6.26 -0.31
C ALA A 142 -14.22 -7.74 0.07
N PHE A 143 -13.74 -7.99 1.29
CA PHE A 143 -13.42 -9.32 1.80
C PHE A 143 -14.63 -10.25 1.70
N ASP A 144 -15.82 -9.78 2.05
CA ASP A 144 -17.02 -10.61 2.11
C ASP A 144 -17.57 -11.01 0.72
N ARG A 145 -17.06 -10.38 -0.34
CA ARG A 145 -17.34 -10.79 -1.73
C ARG A 145 -16.71 -12.14 -2.08
N TYR A 146 -15.66 -12.55 -1.37
CA TYR A 146 -14.90 -13.75 -1.69
C TYR A 146 -15.20 -14.87 -0.70
N GLU A 147 -15.45 -16.06 -1.24
CA GLU A 147 -15.53 -17.29 -0.45
C GLU A 147 -14.21 -18.05 -0.55
N VAL A 148 -13.75 -18.59 0.58
CA VAL A 148 -12.60 -19.50 0.64
C VAL A 148 -13.11 -20.86 1.10
N ARG A 149 -12.97 -21.87 0.23
CA ARG A 149 -13.50 -23.22 0.48
C ARG A 149 -12.64 -23.95 1.53
N GLY A 150 -13.20 -24.96 2.18
CA GLY A 150 -12.50 -25.70 3.24
C GLY A 150 -11.16 -26.31 2.80
N GLU A 151 -11.07 -26.79 1.56
CA GLU A 151 -9.82 -27.31 0.97
C GLU A 151 -8.79 -26.20 0.76
N GLU A 152 -9.21 -25.06 0.22
CA GLU A 152 -8.33 -23.89 0.01
C GLU A 152 -7.89 -23.27 1.34
N ARG A 153 -8.75 -23.28 2.37
CA ARG A 153 -8.36 -22.82 3.72
C ARG A 153 -7.24 -23.68 4.29
N ARG A 154 -7.30 -25.00 4.12
CA ARG A 154 -6.22 -25.90 4.54
C ARG A 154 -4.94 -25.61 3.78
N LEU A 155 -5.02 -25.51 2.45
CA LEU A 155 -3.87 -25.16 1.60
C LEU A 155 -3.24 -23.82 2.01
N LEU A 156 -4.04 -22.77 2.24
CA LEU A 156 -3.54 -21.46 2.65
C LEU A 156 -2.90 -21.50 4.05
N GLY A 157 -3.42 -22.32 4.96
CA GLY A 157 -2.78 -22.56 6.26
C GLY A 157 -1.41 -23.23 6.12
N GLU A 158 -1.32 -24.30 5.32
CA GLU A 158 -0.05 -25.00 5.05
C GLU A 158 0.98 -24.08 4.38
N LEU A 159 0.54 -23.29 3.38
CA LEU A 159 1.40 -22.32 2.70
C LEU A 159 1.85 -21.17 3.62
N LEU A 160 0.99 -20.74 4.55
CA LEU A 160 1.35 -19.73 5.53
C LEU A 160 2.45 -20.24 6.46
N GLU A 161 2.27 -21.43 7.03
CA GLU A 161 3.29 -22.07 7.88
C GLU A 161 4.60 -22.26 7.12
N GLU A 162 4.52 -22.68 5.86
CA GLU A 162 5.70 -22.82 4.99
C GLU A 162 6.41 -21.48 4.78
N ILE A 163 5.68 -20.43 4.41
CA ILE A 163 6.23 -19.09 4.20
C ILE A 163 6.90 -18.61 5.48
N VAL A 164 6.22 -18.67 6.62
CA VAL A 164 6.78 -18.28 7.93
C VAL A 164 8.07 -19.07 8.24
N GLY A 165 8.15 -20.33 7.85
CA GLY A 165 9.35 -21.17 8.01
C GLY A 165 10.54 -20.79 7.12
N MET A 166 10.33 -20.02 6.04
CA MET A 166 11.41 -19.63 5.13
C MET A 166 12.31 -18.53 5.73
N PRO A 167 13.61 -18.50 5.37
CA PRO A 167 14.46 -17.35 5.68
C PRO A 167 14.02 -16.12 4.88
N LEU A 168 14.34 -14.93 5.40
CA LEU A 168 14.10 -13.68 4.68
C LEU A 168 15.04 -13.56 3.48
N ILE A 169 14.48 -13.24 2.31
CA ILE A 169 15.25 -12.88 1.12
C ILE A 169 16.16 -11.69 1.47
N GLN A 170 17.46 -11.87 1.32
CA GLN A 170 18.44 -10.81 1.47
C GLN A 170 18.56 -10.04 0.15
N LEU A 171 18.24 -8.75 0.20
CA LEU A 171 18.32 -7.85 -0.95
C LEU A 171 19.49 -6.89 -0.76
N PRO A 172 20.68 -7.19 -1.33
CA PRO A 172 21.79 -6.25 -1.27
C PRO A 172 21.43 -4.95 -2.03
N PRO A 173 21.85 -3.76 -1.54
CA PRO A 173 21.49 -2.48 -2.15
C PRO A 173 21.81 -2.36 -3.65
N GLU A 174 22.83 -3.08 -4.10
CA GLU A 174 23.30 -3.15 -5.48
C GLU A 174 22.60 -4.19 -6.36
N ALA A 175 21.69 -5.01 -5.81
CA ALA A 175 20.98 -6.05 -6.55
C ALA A 175 20.15 -5.45 -7.69
N LYS A 176 20.40 -5.91 -8.92
CA LYS A 176 19.69 -5.47 -10.13
C LYS A 176 19.14 -6.64 -10.94
N ALA A 177 19.49 -7.86 -10.57
CA ALA A 177 18.99 -9.08 -11.17
C ALA A 177 18.92 -10.22 -10.14
N PRO A 178 18.09 -11.26 -10.37
CA PRO A 178 18.00 -12.44 -9.49
C PRO A 178 19.35 -13.11 -9.18
N ASN A 179 20.30 -13.06 -10.11
CA ASN A 179 21.63 -13.66 -9.93
C ASN A 179 22.52 -12.92 -8.93
N ASP A 180 22.15 -11.69 -8.55
CA ASP A 180 22.88 -10.89 -7.56
C ASP A 180 22.55 -11.31 -6.12
N LEU A 181 21.51 -12.13 -5.91
CA LEU A 181 21.13 -12.68 -4.62
C LEU A 181 22.01 -13.89 -4.26
N ASP A 182 22.17 -14.12 -2.96
CA ASP A 182 22.81 -15.34 -2.45
C ASP A 182 21.97 -16.60 -2.78
N PRO A 183 22.56 -17.81 -2.72
CA PRO A 183 21.86 -19.05 -3.07
C PRO A 183 20.57 -19.30 -2.29
N GLU A 184 20.53 -19.02 -0.99
CA GLU A 184 19.37 -19.27 -0.14
C GLU A 184 18.23 -18.32 -0.49
N SER A 185 18.53 -17.02 -0.64
CA SER A 185 17.54 -16.02 -1.07
C SER A 185 16.95 -16.33 -2.45
N ARG A 186 17.75 -16.86 -3.38
CA ARG A 186 17.25 -17.29 -4.70
C ARG A 186 16.32 -18.49 -4.60
N GLU A 187 16.62 -19.44 -3.73
CA GLU A 187 15.77 -20.62 -3.52
C GLU A 187 14.42 -20.22 -2.91
N VAL A 188 14.43 -19.35 -1.90
CA VAL A 188 13.20 -18.77 -1.32
C VAL A 188 12.40 -18.02 -2.38
N ALA A 189 13.04 -17.16 -3.17
CA ALA A 189 12.37 -16.41 -4.23
C ALA A 189 11.69 -17.33 -5.27
N LEU A 190 12.36 -18.41 -5.69
CA LEU A 190 11.79 -19.41 -6.59
C LEU A 190 10.60 -20.15 -5.98
N ARG A 191 10.65 -20.44 -4.67
CA ARG A 191 9.54 -21.08 -3.98
C ARG A 191 8.35 -20.13 -3.83
N MET A 192 8.59 -18.88 -3.48
CA MET A 192 7.56 -17.84 -3.44
C MET A 192 6.93 -17.63 -4.83
N ASP A 193 7.73 -17.69 -5.90
CA ASP A 193 7.22 -17.65 -7.29
C ASP A 193 6.27 -18.80 -7.60
N GLU A 194 6.58 -20.01 -7.13
CA GLU A 194 5.71 -21.16 -7.28
C GLU A 194 4.41 -20.98 -6.49
N ILE A 195 4.49 -20.51 -5.25
CA ILE A 195 3.31 -20.28 -4.40
C ILE A 195 2.38 -19.25 -5.05
N PHE A 196 2.88 -18.05 -5.33
CA PHE A 196 2.04 -16.93 -5.78
C PHE A 196 1.69 -16.96 -7.27
N TRP A 197 2.50 -17.61 -8.12
CA TRP A 197 2.28 -17.58 -9.58
C TRP A 197 1.99 -18.94 -10.21
N LYS A 198 1.97 -20.05 -9.44
CA LYS A 198 1.57 -21.37 -9.95
C LYS A 198 0.50 -22.05 -9.08
N VAL A 199 0.70 -22.12 -7.77
CA VAL A 199 -0.20 -22.81 -6.85
C VAL A 199 -1.46 -21.99 -6.59
N LEU A 200 -1.30 -20.79 -6.04
CA LEU A 200 -2.45 -19.95 -5.68
C LEU A 200 -3.33 -19.59 -6.88
N PRO A 201 -2.81 -19.28 -8.09
CA PRO A 201 -3.65 -19.07 -9.28
C PRO A 201 -4.56 -20.25 -9.66
N GLY A 202 -4.28 -21.46 -9.18
CA GLY A 202 -5.15 -22.62 -9.36
C GLY A 202 -6.35 -22.67 -8.40
N THR A 203 -6.42 -21.76 -7.42
CA THR A 203 -7.49 -21.69 -6.43
C THR A 203 -8.54 -20.63 -6.82
N SER A 204 -9.76 -20.80 -6.34
CA SER A 204 -10.85 -19.84 -6.55
C SER A 204 -10.69 -18.57 -5.72
N CYS A 205 -10.05 -18.65 -4.54
CA CYS A 205 -9.82 -17.48 -3.70
C CYS A 205 -8.76 -16.52 -4.26
N TRP A 206 -7.85 -16.99 -5.12
CA TRP A 206 -6.85 -16.13 -5.76
C TRP A 206 -7.44 -15.00 -6.59
N ARG A 207 -8.68 -15.15 -7.06
CA ARG A 207 -9.42 -14.08 -7.72
C ARG A 207 -9.38 -12.75 -6.95
N MET A 208 -9.35 -12.78 -5.61
CA MET A 208 -9.28 -11.54 -4.83
C MET A 208 -7.96 -10.79 -5.01
N ALA A 209 -6.85 -11.52 -5.18
CA ALA A 209 -5.54 -10.94 -5.47
C ALA A 209 -5.43 -10.42 -6.91
N GLU A 210 -6.33 -10.83 -7.81
CA GLU A 210 -6.40 -10.35 -9.20
C GLU A 210 -7.35 -9.15 -9.36
N ASP A 211 -8.50 -9.22 -8.69
CA ASP A 211 -9.55 -8.19 -8.72
C ASP A 211 -9.09 -6.92 -7.97
N VAL A 212 -8.34 -7.05 -6.87
CA VAL A 212 -7.85 -5.90 -6.09
C VAL A 212 -6.64 -5.26 -6.74
N ARG A 213 -6.70 -3.93 -6.87
CA ARG A 213 -5.66 -3.09 -7.47
C ARG A 213 -5.12 -2.13 -6.40
N PRO A 214 -3.95 -2.41 -5.81
CA PRO A 214 -3.35 -1.50 -4.85
C PRO A 214 -3.05 -0.13 -5.46
N VAL A 215 -3.30 0.94 -4.71
CA VAL A 215 -3.01 2.33 -5.12
C VAL A 215 -1.57 2.69 -4.72
N GLY A 216 -0.60 2.08 -5.40
CA GLY A 216 0.84 2.32 -5.22
C GLY A 216 1.51 2.76 -6.53
N GLY A 217 2.65 3.43 -6.47
CA GLY A 217 3.44 3.79 -7.65
C GLY A 217 2.68 4.69 -8.63
N GLU A 218 2.52 4.24 -9.87
CA GLU A 218 1.85 5.00 -10.93
C GLU A 218 0.40 5.36 -10.57
N GLU A 219 -0.30 4.49 -9.84
CA GLU A 219 -1.67 4.73 -9.40
C GLU A 219 -1.76 5.94 -8.48
N LYS A 220 -0.77 6.19 -7.60
CA LYS A 220 -0.72 7.42 -6.79
C LYS A 220 -0.50 8.66 -7.66
N ALA A 221 0.34 8.57 -8.68
CA ALA A 221 0.56 9.68 -9.63
C ALA A 221 -0.73 10.00 -10.41
N ARG A 222 -1.46 8.97 -10.86
CA ARG A 222 -2.75 9.13 -11.56
C ARG A 222 -3.82 9.71 -10.65
N ALA A 223 -3.91 9.24 -9.39
CA ALA A 223 -4.82 9.80 -8.39
C ALA A 223 -4.54 11.29 -8.11
N LEU A 224 -3.26 11.68 -8.06
CA LEU A 224 -2.87 13.08 -7.91
C LEU A 224 -3.26 13.92 -9.14
N GLU A 225 -3.06 13.40 -10.34
CA GLU A 225 -3.49 14.05 -11.59
C GLU A 225 -5.01 14.22 -11.65
N GLU A 226 -5.76 13.22 -11.20
CA GLU A 226 -7.23 13.27 -11.12
C GLU A 226 -7.70 14.31 -10.10
N ALA A 227 -7.10 14.35 -8.91
CA ALA A 227 -7.38 15.37 -7.89
C ALA A 227 -7.13 16.80 -8.41
N LEU A 228 -5.99 17.01 -9.08
CA LEU A 228 -5.63 18.28 -9.70
C LEU A 228 -6.64 18.69 -10.78
N THR A 229 -7.02 17.74 -11.64
CA THR A 229 -8.01 17.96 -12.70
C THR A 229 -9.37 18.32 -12.14
N ARG A 230 -9.81 17.59 -11.10
CA ARG A 230 -11.09 17.82 -10.41
C ARG A 230 -11.18 19.22 -9.81
N GLU A 231 -10.10 19.72 -9.23
CA GLU A 231 -10.06 21.05 -8.61
C GLU A 231 -9.67 22.17 -9.60
N GLY A 232 -9.35 21.84 -10.85
CA GLY A 232 -8.88 22.81 -11.84
C GLY A 232 -7.53 23.46 -11.46
N VAL A 233 -6.70 22.74 -10.70
CA VAL A 233 -5.41 23.22 -10.19
C VAL A 233 -4.29 22.72 -11.10
N ARG A 234 -3.38 23.62 -11.52
CA ARG A 234 -2.19 23.20 -12.28
C ARG A 234 -1.17 22.53 -11.35
N PRO A 235 -0.39 21.54 -11.82
CA PRO A 235 0.59 20.82 -11.00
C PRO A 235 1.60 21.71 -10.28
N GLU A 236 2.04 22.82 -10.89
CA GLU A 236 2.94 23.81 -10.27
C GLU A 236 2.39 24.46 -8.99
N HIS A 237 1.08 24.36 -8.76
CA HIS A 237 0.40 24.85 -7.57
C HIS A 237 0.05 23.73 -6.58
N ALA A 238 0.57 22.52 -6.74
CA ALA A 238 0.34 21.41 -5.82
C ALA A 238 1.57 21.06 -4.99
N LEU A 239 1.30 20.59 -3.77
CA LEU A 239 2.25 19.97 -2.87
C LEU A 239 1.80 18.53 -2.59
N TYR A 240 2.69 17.55 -2.81
CA TYR A 240 2.48 16.15 -2.44
C TYR A 240 3.49 15.72 -1.36
N VAL A 241 3.01 15.13 -0.27
CA VAL A 241 3.85 14.60 0.82
C VAL A 241 3.70 13.08 0.89
N GLY A 242 4.81 12.36 0.86
CA GLY A 242 4.86 10.90 1.05
C GLY A 242 6.19 10.52 1.70
N ASP A 243 6.38 9.24 1.99
CA ASP A 243 7.55 8.76 2.74
C ASP A 243 8.20 7.49 2.16
N SER A 244 7.55 6.83 1.19
CA SER A 244 7.91 5.47 0.79
C SER A 244 8.19 5.33 -0.71
N ILE A 245 8.62 4.13 -1.10
CA ILE A 245 8.81 3.77 -2.51
C ILE A 245 7.52 3.89 -3.33
N THR A 246 6.36 3.68 -2.70
CA THR A 246 5.06 3.76 -3.37
C THR A 246 4.72 5.18 -3.84
N ASP A 247 5.40 6.21 -3.32
CA ASP A 247 5.21 7.61 -3.68
C ASP A 247 6.15 8.10 -4.80
N MET A 248 7.15 7.31 -5.16
CA MET A 248 8.23 7.74 -6.05
C MET A 248 7.75 8.22 -7.42
N GLU A 249 6.75 7.56 -7.99
CA GLU A 249 6.16 7.98 -9.27
C GLU A 249 5.35 9.28 -9.13
N ALA A 250 4.61 9.47 -8.03
CA ALA A 250 3.90 10.71 -7.75
C ALA A 250 4.88 11.89 -7.60
N PHE A 251 5.99 11.69 -6.86
CA PHE A 251 7.05 12.68 -6.74
C PHE A 251 7.67 13.05 -8.10
N ARG A 252 8.05 12.04 -8.90
CA ARG A 252 8.65 12.24 -10.23
C ARG A 252 7.70 12.98 -11.15
N TRP A 253 6.44 12.56 -11.19
CA TRP A 253 5.40 13.14 -12.03
C TRP A 253 5.15 14.60 -11.65
N LEU A 254 4.94 14.91 -10.37
CA LEU A 254 4.63 16.27 -9.92
C LEU A 254 5.81 17.22 -10.11
N ARG A 255 7.02 16.78 -9.73
CA ARG A 255 8.26 17.56 -9.90
C ARG A 255 8.55 17.87 -11.36
N SER A 256 8.29 16.92 -12.27
CA SER A 256 8.46 17.15 -13.73
C SER A 256 7.55 18.25 -14.27
N ARG A 257 6.50 18.64 -13.53
CA ARG A 257 5.50 19.65 -13.88
C ARG A 257 5.57 20.90 -12.99
N GLY A 258 6.67 21.05 -12.24
CA GLY A 258 6.95 22.23 -11.42
C GLY A 258 6.22 22.29 -10.08
N GLY A 259 5.52 21.22 -9.68
CA GLY A 259 4.97 21.10 -8.33
C GLY A 259 6.02 20.68 -7.32
N LEU A 260 5.61 20.60 -6.05
CA LEU A 260 6.48 20.26 -4.91
C LEU A 260 6.20 18.85 -4.37
#